data_AF-A0A0M8N1V0-F1
#
_entry.id   AF-A0A0M8N1V0-F1
#
_cell.length_a   1.000
_cell.length_b   1.000
_cell.length_c   1.000
_cell.angle_alpha   90.00
_cell.angle_beta   90.00
_cell.angle_gamma   90.00
#
_symmetry.space_group_name_H-M   'P 1'
#
loop_
_entity.id
_entity.type
_entity.pdbx_description
1 polymer ?
#
loop_
_entity_poly.entity_id
_entity_poly.type
_entity_poly.pdbx_seq_one_letter_code
_entity_poly.pdbx_strand_id
1 'polypeptide(L)'
;MLFSILALGLAGLATASPIITDGLMQPSNVDPSKDVSKAFHLVVKHAKTPFDGLYINTYHVGAGIDLVGVGVGARETARIFYQNGTLREYHTGQSTILSDSGTPEAPFGLSLVRDVADGGEFNSTEAGSTTISTVYLSGRATRGVSVSRAPTILPGSYLICDEPVQYYAGKHLNILKNVKSPSDPIPEECTFITLVPECTQLNALPAGSFSSHDFALDTECYKNAATAQ
;
A
#
# COMPACT_ATOMS: atom_id res chain seq x y z
N MET A 1 75.67 -28.84 39.15
CA MET A 1 74.61 -29.66 39.78
C MET A 1 73.29 -29.07 39.31
N LEU A 2 72.71 -29.63 38.23
CA LEU A 2 71.48 -30.46 38.23
C LEU A 2 70.33 -29.78 39.00
N PHE A 3 69.18 -29.46 38.40
CA PHE A 3 68.27 -30.43 37.81
C PHE A 3 67.44 -29.92 36.61
N SER A 4 67.22 -30.86 35.70
CA SER A 4 66.31 -30.86 34.55
C SER A 4 64.86 -30.55 34.93
N ILE A 5 64.17 -29.76 34.10
CA ILE A 5 62.70 -29.68 34.09
C ILE A 5 62.22 -30.50 32.90
N LEU A 6 61.60 -31.65 33.20
CA LEU A 6 60.97 -32.55 32.25
C LEU A 6 59.54 -32.03 32.00
N ALA A 7 59.27 -31.50 30.81
CA ALA A 7 57.92 -31.09 30.42
C ALA A 7 57.13 -32.33 29.95
N LEU A 8 56.17 -32.77 30.76
CA LEU A 8 55.16 -33.76 30.38
C LEU A 8 54.14 -33.11 29.44
N GLY A 9 54.23 -33.42 28.15
CA GLY A 9 53.14 -33.23 27.21
C GLY A 9 52.22 -34.45 27.25
N LEU A 10 50.96 -34.27 27.65
CA LEU A 10 49.90 -35.24 27.39
C LEU A 10 48.78 -34.59 26.59
N ALA A 11 48.43 -35.29 25.52
CA ALA A 11 47.55 -34.89 24.44
C ALA A 11 46.11 -34.63 24.89
N GLY A 12 45.56 -33.47 24.55
CA GLY A 12 44.13 -33.24 24.53
C GLY A 12 43.52 -33.90 23.29
N LEU A 13 42.73 -34.97 23.50
CA LEU A 13 41.82 -35.50 22.49
C LEU A 13 40.70 -34.47 22.28
N ALA A 14 40.86 -33.56 21.32
CA ALA A 14 39.75 -32.76 20.82
C ALA A 14 38.89 -33.66 19.90
N THR A 15 37.82 -34.22 20.45
CA THR A 15 36.76 -34.81 19.64
C THR A 15 36.01 -33.68 18.95
N ALA A 16 36.44 -33.30 17.75
CA ALA A 16 35.62 -32.51 16.85
C ALA A 16 34.45 -33.39 16.39
N SER A 17 33.35 -33.37 17.15
CA SER A 17 32.06 -33.83 16.62
C SER A 17 31.73 -32.92 15.45
N PRO A 18 31.36 -33.45 14.27
CA PRO A 18 30.74 -32.61 13.26
C PRO A 18 29.43 -32.13 13.88
N ILE A 19 29.41 -30.86 14.30
CA ILE A 19 28.15 -30.16 14.43
C ILE A 19 27.64 -30.15 12.99
N ILE A 20 26.69 -31.04 12.72
CA ILE A 20 25.73 -30.84 11.65
C ILE A 20 25.02 -29.56 12.09
N THR A 21 25.58 -28.41 11.68
CA THR A 21 24.79 -27.22 11.47
C THR A 21 23.89 -27.62 10.32
N ASP A 22 22.79 -28.28 10.66
CA ASP A 22 21.55 -28.08 9.95
C ASP A 22 21.47 -26.57 9.88
N GLY A 23 21.79 -26.06 8.69
CA GLY A 23 21.59 -24.67 8.38
C GLY A 23 20.14 -24.45 8.75
N LEU A 24 19.93 -23.75 9.86
CA LEU A 24 18.73 -22.97 10.04
C LEU A 24 18.70 -22.12 8.77
N MET A 25 18.00 -22.61 7.75
CA MET A 25 17.22 -21.77 6.87
C MET A 25 16.31 -21.01 7.83
N GLN A 26 16.85 -19.96 8.43
CA GLN A 26 16.05 -18.79 8.70
C GLN A 26 15.31 -18.55 7.39
N PRO A 27 13.97 -18.51 7.39
CA PRO A 27 13.30 -17.83 6.31
C PRO A 27 13.97 -16.46 6.28
N SER A 28 14.70 -16.21 5.20
CA SER A 28 15.31 -14.93 4.95
C SER A 28 14.14 -13.95 4.91
N ASN A 29 13.93 -13.23 6.02
CA ASN A 29 13.15 -11.99 6.06
C ASN A 29 13.92 -10.99 5.19
N VAL A 30 13.89 -11.21 3.87
CA VAL A 30 14.42 -10.27 2.90
C VAL A 30 13.39 -9.15 2.88
N ASP A 31 13.70 -8.07 3.58
CA ASP A 31 13.00 -6.80 3.37
C ASP A 31 12.91 -6.58 1.85
N PRO A 32 11.69 -6.50 1.27
CA PRO A 32 11.54 -6.52 -0.17
C PRO A 32 12.43 -5.45 -0.79
N SER A 33 13.28 -5.87 -1.73
CA SER A 33 14.21 -4.95 -2.37
C SER A 33 13.44 -3.78 -2.98
N LYS A 34 13.92 -2.57 -2.75
CA LYS A 34 13.30 -1.36 -3.27
C LYS A 34 13.83 -1.00 -4.66
N ASP A 35 13.05 -0.20 -5.37
CA ASP A 35 13.37 0.39 -6.66
C ASP A 35 12.65 1.73 -6.81
N VAL A 36 12.81 2.36 -7.96
CA VAL A 36 12.15 3.62 -8.31
C VAL A 36 11.39 3.44 -9.62
N SER A 37 10.12 3.86 -9.64
CA SER A 37 9.29 3.90 -10.84
C SER A 37 8.35 5.10 -10.83
N LYS A 38 7.90 5.52 -12.01
CA LYS A 38 6.83 6.51 -12.15
C LYS A 38 5.44 5.95 -11.82
N ALA A 39 5.32 4.63 -11.75
CA ALA A 39 4.05 3.97 -11.47
C ALA A 39 4.22 2.82 -10.48
N PHE A 40 3.13 2.52 -9.78
CA PHE A 40 3.06 1.44 -8.82
C PHE A 40 1.65 0.85 -8.76
N HIS A 41 1.56 -0.39 -8.31
CA HIS A 41 0.35 -0.94 -7.74
C HIS A 41 0.34 -0.67 -6.24
N LEU A 42 -0.84 -0.53 -5.64
CA LEU A 42 -0.98 -0.47 -4.19
C LEU A 42 -1.27 -1.86 -3.66
N VAL A 43 -0.46 -2.31 -2.70
CA VAL A 43 -0.55 -3.62 -2.06
C VAL A 43 -0.88 -3.45 -0.59
N VAL A 44 -1.79 -4.28 -0.10
CA VAL A 44 -2.15 -4.36 1.31
C VAL A 44 -1.09 -5.18 2.06
N LYS A 45 -0.56 -4.62 3.13
CA LYS A 45 0.31 -5.30 4.09
C LYS A 45 -0.32 -5.28 5.48
N HIS A 46 -0.58 -6.46 6.02
CA HIS A 46 -0.98 -6.63 7.40
C HIS A 46 -0.83 -8.10 7.83
N ALA A 47 0.01 -8.35 8.84
CA ALA A 47 0.21 -9.69 9.36
C ALA A 47 -1.12 -10.30 9.81
N LYS A 48 -1.49 -11.47 9.27
CA LYS A 48 -2.65 -12.28 9.69
C LYS A 48 -4.03 -11.81 9.23
N THR A 49 -4.12 -11.00 8.17
CA THR A 49 -5.40 -10.75 7.48
C THR A 49 -5.52 -11.56 6.19
N PRO A 50 -6.75 -11.89 5.73
CA PRO A 50 -6.96 -12.48 4.40
C PRO A 50 -6.62 -11.51 3.26
N PHE A 51 -6.34 -10.24 3.58
CA PHE A 51 -6.04 -9.20 2.60
C PHE A 51 -4.54 -8.99 2.37
N ASP A 52 -3.66 -9.62 3.17
CA ASP A 52 -2.22 -9.45 3.01
C ASP A 52 -1.75 -9.88 1.62
N GLY A 53 -0.99 -9.01 0.96
CA GLY A 53 -0.50 -9.21 -0.40
C GLY A 53 -1.54 -8.95 -1.50
N LEU A 54 -2.79 -8.63 -1.16
CA LEU A 54 -3.79 -8.29 -2.17
C LEU A 54 -3.61 -6.87 -2.72
N TYR A 55 -4.02 -6.69 -3.97
CA TYR A 55 -3.93 -5.42 -4.68
C TYR A 55 -5.18 -4.56 -4.47
N ILE A 56 -4.96 -3.26 -4.35
CA ILE A 56 -6.03 -2.27 -4.37
C ILE A 56 -6.61 -2.16 -5.78
N ASN A 57 -7.92 -2.11 -5.84
CA ASN A 57 -8.71 -1.89 -7.04
C ASN A 57 -9.88 -0.95 -6.74
N THR A 58 -10.79 -0.77 -7.70
CA THR A 58 -11.95 0.08 -7.55
C THR A 58 -13.26 -0.64 -7.86
N TYR A 59 -14.33 -0.13 -7.26
CA TYR A 59 -15.71 -0.54 -7.47
C TYR A 59 -16.49 0.65 -8.00
N HIS A 60 -16.97 0.54 -9.23
CA HIS A 60 -17.74 1.60 -9.86
C HIS A 60 -19.07 1.81 -9.14
N VAL A 61 -19.35 3.04 -8.71
CA VAL A 61 -20.59 3.36 -7.98
C VAL A 61 -21.34 4.57 -8.54
N GLY A 62 -20.82 5.21 -9.60
CA GLY A 62 -21.50 6.33 -10.23
C GLY A 62 -20.65 7.03 -11.28
N ALA A 63 -21.25 8.01 -11.97
CA ALA A 63 -20.59 8.74 -13.04
C ALA A 63 -19.31 9.45 -12.55
N GLY A 64 -18.16 8.90 -12.92
CA GLY A 64 -16.85 9.43 -12.55
C GLY A 64 -16.50 9.27 -11.06
N ILE A 65 -17.09 8.29 -10.39
CA ILE A 65 -16.83 7.99 -8.98
C ILE A 65 -16.75 6.49 -8.78
N ASP A 66 -15.61 6.03 -8.27
CA ASP A 66 -15.44 4.67 -7.81
C ASP A 66 -15.07 4.65 -6.32
N LEU A 67 -15.58 3.65 -5.59
CA LEU A 67 -15.03 3.30 -4.28
C LEU A 67 -13.68 2.61 -4.47
N VAL A 68 -12.72 2.91 -3.62
CA VAL A 68 -11.44 2.18 -3.58
C VAL A 68 -11.57 1.03 -2.59
N GLY A 69 -11.01 -0.12 -2.93
CA GLY A 69 -11.09 -1.29 -2.08
C GLY A 69 -10.11 -2.38 -2.49
N VAL A 70 -10.26 -3.56 -1.92
CA VAL A 70 -9.43 -4.73 -2.27
C VAL A 70 -10.24 -5.63 -3.18
N GLY A 71 -9.74 -5.89 -4.38
CA GLY A 71 -10.35 -6.82 -5.33
C GLY A 71 -9.66 -8.19 -5.31
N VAL A 72 -10.36 -9.23 -5.76
CA VAL A 72 -9.80 -10.59 -5.98
C VAL A 72 -8.93 -10.68 -7.25
N GLY A 73 -8.24 -9.60 -7.60
CA GLY A 73 -7.47 -9.48 -8.82
C GLY A 73 -6.01 -9.89 -8.64
N ALA A 74 -5.46 -10.55 -9.65
CA ALA A 74 -4.01 -10.75 -9.77
C ALA A 74 -3.33 -9.43 -10.17
N ARG A 75 -2.00 -9.36 -10.04
CA ARG A 75 -1.17 -8.18 -10.34
C ARG A 75 -1.47 -7.56 -11.71
N GLU A 76 -1.77 -8.41 -12.69
CA GLU A 76 -2.04 -8.09 -14.09
C GLU A 76 -3.34 -7.30 -14.27
N THR A 77 -4.25 -7.42 -13.31
CA THR A 77 -5.53 -6.70 -13.27
C THR A 77 -5.54 -5.61 -12.21
N ALA A 78 -4.45 -5.47 -11.45
CA ALA A 78 -4.32 -4.46 -10.42
C ALA A 78 -4.29 -3.07 -11.03
N ARG A 79 -4.87 -2.10 -10.33
CA ARG A 79 -4.89 -0.71 -10.79
C ARG A 79 -3.45 -0.17 -10.80
N ILE A 80 -3.11 0.56 -11.86
CA ILE A 80 -1.87 1.32 -11.95
C ILE A 80 -2.13 2.71 -11.38
N PHE A 81 -1.31 3.08 -10.40
CA PHE A 81 -1.30 4.40 -9.81
C PHE A 81 0.03 5.10 -10.10
N TYR A 82 0.02 6.43 -10.07
CA TYR A 82 1.22 7.23 -10.14
C TYR A 82 1.11 8.44 -9.21
N GLN A 83 2.25 8.87 -8.68
CA GLN A 83 2.31 10.10 -7.90
C GLN A 83 2.44 11.29 -8.84
N ASN A 84 1.54 12.27 -8.71
CA ASN A 84 1.47 13.44 -9.56
C ASN A 84 1.73 14.73 -8.77
N GLY A 85 2.62 15.56 -9.30
CA GLY A 85 2.92 16.89 -8.79
C GLY A 85 4.31 17.37 -9.21
N THR A 86 4.59 18.64 -9.00
CA THR A 86 5.94 19.19 -9.11
C THR A 86 6.82 18.72 -7.94
N LEU A 87 8.15 18.80 -8.09
CA LEU A 87 9.08 18.53 -6.98
C LEU A 87 8.79 19.41 -5.75
N ARG A 88 8.37 20.66 -5.96
CA ARG A 88 7.96 21.56 -4.88
C ARG A 88 6.72 21.04 -4.15
N GLU A 89 5.70 20.60 -4.88
CA GLU A 89 4.49 20.04 -4.29
C GLU A 89 4.80 18.75 -3.53
N TYR A 90 5.65 17.87 -4.07
CA TYR A 90 6.11 16.68 -3.36
C TYR A 90 6.80 17.03 -2.04
N HIS A 91 7.77 17.95 -2.05
CA HIS A 91 8.49 18.34 -0.84
C HIS A 91 7.63 19.10 0.19
N THR A 92 6.55 19.72 -0.25
CA THR A 92 5.59 20.44 0.63
C THR A 92 4.39 19.58 1.01
N GLY A 93 4.39 18.28 0.67
CA GLY A 93 3.29 17.36 1.01
C GLY A 93 1.98 17.70 0.29
N GLN A 94 2.05 18.25 -0.92
CA GLN A 94 0.93 18.66 -1.75
C GLN A 94 0.75 17.81 -3.01
N SER A 95 1.64 16.84 -3.25
CA SER A 95 1.45 15.85 -4.33
C SER A 95 0.20 15.01 -4.11
N THR A 96 -0.22 14.34 -5.17
CA THR A 96 -1.45 13.53 -5.23
C THR A 96 -1.14 12.17 -5.82
N ILE A 97 -2.03 11.18 -5.63
CA ILE A 97 -1.98 9.90 -6.32
C ILE A 97 -3.11 9.84 -7.33
N LEU A 98 -2.78 9.54 -8.58
CA LEU A 98 -3.70 9.45 -9.70
C LEU A 98 -3.68 8.06 -10.34
N SER A 99 -4.71 7.75 -11.12
CA SER A 99 -4.80 6.60 -12.03
C SER A 99 -5.51 7.02 -13.31
N ASP A 100 -5.09 6.46 -14.44
CA ASP A 100 -5.78 6.61 -15.72
C ASP A 100 -6.96 5.62 -15.78
N SER A 101 -8.07 5.95 -15.11
CA SER A 101 -9.25 5.08 -15.03
C SER A 101 -10.40 5.48 -15.95
N GLY A 102 -10.35 6.66 -16.58
CA GLY A 102 -11.36 7.10 -17.54
C GLY A 102 -11.37 6.28 -18.84
N THR A 103 -12.47 6.36 -19.58
CA THR A 103 -12.55 5.88 -20.98
C THR A 103 -13.15 6.99 -21.86
N PRO A 104 -12.39 7.64 -22.77
CA PRO A 104 -10.94 7.48 -23.01
C PRO A 104 -10.09 7.82 -21.77
N GLU A 105 -8.80 7.44 -21.71
CA GLU A 105 -8.00 7.64 -20.48
C GLU A 105 -8.08 9.10 -20.03
N ALA A 106 -8.59 9.25 -18.81
CA ALA A 106 -8.66 10.49 -18.07
C ALA A 106 -8.16 10.23 -16.65
N PRO A 107 -7.55 11.24 -16.00
CA PRO A 107 -6.91 11.05 -14.71
C PRO A 107 -7.95 11.16 -13.60
N PHE A 108 -7.96 10.16 -12.72
CA PHE A 108 -8.76 10.16 -11.50
C PHE A 108 -7.84 10.06 -10.30
N GLY A 109 -8.13 10.84 -9.27
CA GLY A 109 -7.32 10.93 -8.07
C GLY A 109 -7.89 10.15 -6.91
N LEU A 110 -7.00 9.68 -6.04
CA LEU A 110 -7.39 9.24 -4.71
C LEU A 110 -7.91 10.45 -3.91
N SER A 111 -9.16 10.36 -3.49
CA SER A 111 -9.86 11.38 -2.72
C SER A 111 -10.36 10.80 -1.41
N LEU A 112 -10.00 11.46 -0.32
CA LEU A 112 -10.52 11.18 1.02
C LEU A 112 -11.78 12.02 1.23
N VAL A 113 -12.92 11.36 1.40
CA VAL A 113 -14.21 12.01 1.66
C VAL A 113 -14.67 11.54 3.03
N ARG A 114 -14.98 12.49 3.93
CA ARG A 114 -15.44 12.16 5.28
C ARG A 114 -16.71 11.34 5.18
N ASP A 115 -16.75 10.24 5.94
CA ASP A 115 -17.97 9.44 6.07
C ASP A 115 -19.06 10.30 6.65
N VAL A 116 -20.32 9.99 6.40
CA VAL A 116 -21.45 10.72 6.97
C VAL A 116 -21.99 9.88 8.12
N ALA A 117 -22.36 10.52 9.23
CA ALA A 117 -22.69 9.82 10.48
C ALA A 117 -23.76 8.72 10.31
N ASP A 118 -24.62 8.84 9.30
CA ASP A 118 -25.71 7.91 8.99
C ASP A 118 -25.61 7.26 7.59
N GLY A 119 -24.39 7.12 7.03
CA GLY A 119 -24.18 6.38 5.76
C GLY A 119 -24.56 7.15 4.49
N GLY A 120 -24.49 8.48 4.54
CA GLY A 120 -24.85 9.34 3.42
C GLY A 120 -23.95 9.22 2.18
N GLU A 121 -24.44 9.82 1.09
CA GLU A 121 -23.89 9.72 -0.26
C GLU A 121 -22.60 10.53 -0.45
N PHE A 122 -21.79 10.16 -1.46
CA PHE A 122 -20.66 10.97 -1.91
C PHE A 122 -21.12 12.41 -2.18
N ASN A 123 -20.47 13.39 -1.53
CA ASN A 123 -20.81 14.82 -1.60
C ASN A 123 -22.07 15.25 -0.79
N SER A 124 -22.48 14.48 0.23
CA SER A 124 -23.48 14.90 1.21
C SER A 124 -23.11 16.22 1.91
N THR A 125 -24.11 17.04 2.19
CA THR A 125 -23.98 18.29 2.96
C THR A 125 -24.12 18.08 4.47
N GLU A 126 -24.41 16.87 4.91
CA GLU A 126 -24.51 16.52 6.33
C GLU A 126 -23.15 16.61 7.02
N ALA A 127 -23.16 16.74 8.34
CA ALA A 127 -21.94 16.76 9.13
C ALA A 127 -21.24 15.40 9.02
N GLY A 128 -20.18 15.36 8.21
CA GLY A 128 -19.35 14.17 8.09
C GLY A 128 -18.66 13.82 9.42
N SER A 129 -18.42 12.53 9.62
CA SER A 129 -17.47 11.94 10.55
C SER A 129 -16.22 12.81 10.67
N THR A 130 -15.81 13.01 11.92
CA THR A 130 -14.61 13.80 12.23
C THR A 130 -13.34 12.96 12.20
N THR A 131 -13.48 11.62 12.16
CA THR A 131 -12.39 10.66 12.34
C THR A 131 -12.16 9.74 11.15
N ILE A 132 -13.21 9.38 10.40
CA ILE A 132 -13.14 8.38 9.31
C ILE A 132 -13.48 9.03 7.96
N SER A 133 -12.74 8.66 6.92
CA SER A 133 -13.00 9.04 5.53
C SER A 133 -12.93 7.83 4.62
N THR A 134 -13.94 7.67 3.76
CA THR A 134 -13.92 6.70 2.66
C THR A 134 -12.98 7.17 1.55
N VAL A 135 -12.21 6.25 1.00
CA VAL A 135 -11.31 6.52 -0.13
C VAL A 135 -12.04 6.25 -1.44
N TYR A 136 -12.11 7.29 -2.28
CA TYR A 136 -12.69 7.23 -3.62
C TYR A 136 -11.61 7.45 -4.67
N LEU A 137 -11.83 6.90 -5.86
CA LEU A 137 -11.15 7.30 -7.09
C LEU A 137 -12.13 8.18 -7.87
N SER A 138 -11.83 9.48 -7.99
CA SER A 138 -12.76 10.45 -8.57
C SER A 138 -12.03 11.50 -9.41
N GLY A 139 -12.77 12.37 -10.11
CA GLY A 139 -12.18 13.52 -10.82
C GLY A 139 -11.49 14.55 -9.91
N ARG A 140 -11.43 14.30 -8.59
CA ARG A 140 -10.72 15.12 -7.60
C ARG A 140 -9.66 14.27 -6.91
N ALA A 141 -8.54 14.89 -6.55
CA ALA A 141 -7.49 14.26 -5.76
C ALA A 141 -7.30 15.03 -4.44
N THR A 142 -7.17 14.32 -3.32
CA THR A 142 -6.84 14.96 -2.05
C THR A 142 -5.35 15.24 -2.00
N ARG A 143 -4.96 16.53 -1.92
CA ARG A 143 -3.56 16.92 -1.76
C ARG A 143 -2.97 16.34 -0.47
N GLY A 144 -1.75 15.84 -0.57
CA GLY A 144 -1.07 15.16 0.54
C GLY A 144 -1.41 13.68 0.65
N VAL A 145 -2.33 13.17 -0.17
CA VAL A 145 -2.39 11.72 -0.43
C VAL A 145 -1.26 11.37 -1.38
N SER A 146 -0.19 10.80 -0.84
CA SER A 146 1.08 10.64 -1.55
C SER A 146 1.85 9.42 -1.06
N VAL A 147 2.84 8.98 -1.84
CA VAL A 147 3.83 8.01 -1.37
C VAL A 147 4.88 8.75 -0.53
N SER A 148 5.14 8.22 0.66
CA SER A 148 6.17 8.73 1.57
C SER A 148 7.58 8.28 1.14
N ARG A 149 8.62 8.88 1.72
CA ARG A 149 10.02 8.45 1.50
C ARG A 149 10.30 7.04 2.03
N ALA A 150 9.60 6.61 3.07
CA ALA A 150 9.50 5.19 3.41
C ALA A 150 8.25 4.67 2.69
N PRO A 151 8.38 3.88 1.62
CA PRO A 151 7.35 3.68 0.58
C PRO A 151 6.04 3.13 1.16
N THR A 152 5.19 4.04 1.60
CA THR A 152 3.89 3.84 2.26
C THR A 152 3.01 5.04 1.92
N ILE A 153 1.69 4.88 2.03
CA ILE A 153 0.76 5.95 1.66
C ILE A 153 0.52 6.92 2.83
N LEU A 154 0.60 8.21 2.54
CA LEU A 154 0.22 9.31 3.41
C LEU A 154 -1.20 9.81 3.06
N PRO A 155 -1.93 10.43 4.02
CA PRO A 155 -1.69 10.29 5.45
C PRO A 155 -1.79 8.81 5.84
N GLY A 156 -1.03 8.40 6.88
CA GLY A 156 -1.06 7.01 7.33
C GLY A 156 -2.40 6.62 7.97
N SER A 157 -2.51 5.36 8.41
CA SER A 157 -3.69 4.78 9.08
C SER A 157 -4.86 4.49 8.13
N TYR A 158 -4.68 3.45 7.32
CA TYR A 158 -5.72 2.94 6.43
C TYR A 158 -6.44 1.75 7.06
N LEU A 159 -7.70 1.59 6.67
CA LEU A 159 -8.56 0.48 7.06
C LEU A 159 -9.12 -0.21 5.82
N ILE A 160 -9.33 -1.51 5.89
CA ILE A 160 -10.28 -2.21 5.03
C ILE A 160 -11.51 -2.53 5.87
N CYS A 161 -12.68 -2.11 5.39
CA CYS A 161 -13.97 -2.31 6.06
C CYS A 161 -14.90 -3.15 5.19
N ASP A 162 -15.55 -4.14 5.77
CA ASP A 162 -16.58 -4.95 5.09
C ASP A 162 -17.94 -4.24 5.15
N GLU A 163 -18.32 -3.56 4.07
CA GLU A 163 -19.51 -2.70 4.05
C GLU A 163 -20.49 -3.07 2.92
N PRO A 164 -21.81 -2.99 3.16
CA PRO A 164 -22.80 -3.16 2.10
C PRO A 164 -22.81 -1.96 1.16
N VAL A 165 -22.66 -2.20 -0.14
CA VAL A 165 -22.67 -1.14 -1.16
C VAL A 165 -23.97 -1.18 -1.97
N GLN A 166 -24.76 -0.11 -1.88
CA GLN A 166 -26.10 -0.02 -2.49
C GLN A 166 -26.08 -0.20 -4.01
N TYR A 167 -25.09 0.37 -4.70
CA TYR A 167 -24.91 0.20 -6.15
C TYR A 167 -24.80 -1.28 -6.56
N TYR A 168 -24.28 -2.13 -5.66
CA TYR A 168 -24.16 -3.57 -5.83
C TYR A 168 -25.26 -4.33 -5.10
N ALA A 169 -26.47 -3.76 -5.02
CA ALA A 169 -27.65 -4.34 -4.37
C ALA A 169 -27.41 -4.74 -2.90
N GLY A 170 -26.64 -3.93 -2.17
CA GLY A 170 -26.33 -4.17 -0.75
C GLY A 170 -25.31 -5.29 -0.53
N LYS A 171 -24.62 -5.76 -1.58
CA LYS A 171 -23.53 -6.71 -1.43
C LYS A 171 -22.40 -6.10 -0.60
N HIS A 172 -21.89 -6.90 0.33
CA HIS A 172 -20.73 -6.59 1.14
C HIS A 172 -19.45 -6.58 0.28
N LEU A 173 -18.71 -5.47 0.34
CA LEU A 173 -17.44 -5.25 -0.34
C LEU A 173 -16.40 -4.73 0.65
N ASN A 174 -15.14 -5.05 0.38
CA ASN A 174 -14.00 -4.60 1.18
C ASN A 174 -13.57 -3.19 0.72
N ILE A 175 -14.03 -2.17 1.43
CA ILE A 175 -13.83 -0.76 1.10
C ILE A 175 -12.65 -0.18 1.88
N LEU A 176 -11.80 0.57 1.17
CA LEU A 176 -10.67 1.28 1.74
C LEU A 176 -11.14 2.57 2.42
N LYS A 177 -10.75 2.74 3.68
CA LYS A 177 -10.94 3.97 4.45
C LYS A 177 -9.63 4.49 5.00
N ASN A 178 -9.63 5.76 5.39
CA ASN A 178 -8.56 6.41 6.14
C ASN A 178 -9.12 6.93 7.46
N VAL A 179 -8.31 6.82 8.52
CA VAL A 179 -8.60 7.45 9.81
C VAL A 179 -7.60 8.54 10.12
N LYS A 180 -8.08 9.58 10.79
CA LYS A 180 -7.27 10.75 11.15
C LYS A 180 -6.13 10.38 12.12
N SER A 181 -6.41 9.51 13.09
CA SER A 181 -5.42 8.98 14.03
C SER A 181 -5.55 7.46 14.16
N PRO A 182 -4.44 6.71 14.28
CA PRO A 182 -4.51 5.27 14.57
C PRO A 182 -5.10 4.96 15.96
N SER A 183 -5.24 5.97 16.83
CA SER A 183 -5.91 5.85 18.13
C SER A 183 -7.42 6.10 18.07
N ASP A 184 -7.94 6.55 16.92
CA ASP A 184 -9.37 6.82 16.78
C ASP A 184 -10.15 5.49 16.79
N PRO A 185 -11.36 5.46 17.37
CA PRO A 185 -12.20 4.26 17.33
C PRO A 185 -12.54 3.89 15.90
N ILE A 186 -12.48 2.60 15.59
CA ILE A 186 -12.84 2.05 14.28
C ILE A 186 -14.05 1.10 14.43
N PRO A 187 -14.89 0.97 13.39
CA PRO A 187 -15.96 -0.03 13.36
C PRO A 187 -15.41 -1.46 13.49
N GLU A 188 -16.22 -2.39 14.01
CA GLU A 188 -15.80 -3.78 14.25
C GLU A 188 -15.50 -4.54 12.95
N GLU A 189 -16.18 -4.16 11.87
CA GLU A 189 -16.03 -4.66 10.51
C GLU A 189 -14.76 -4.14 9.81
N CYS A 190 -14.00 -3.26 10.44
CA CYS A 190 -12.81 -2.65 9.88
C CYS A 190 -11.52 -3.25 10.47
N THR A 191 -10.50 -3.38 9.62
CA THR A 191 -9.16 -3.81 10.04
C THR A 191 -8.11 -2.83 9.56
N PHE A 192 -7.20 -2.43 10.45
CA PHE A 192 -6.03 -1.63 10.09
C PHE A 192 -5.14 -2.33 9.08
N ILE A 193 -4.65 -1.58 8.11
CA ILE A 193 -3.72 -2.07 7.09
C ILE A 193 -2.63 -1.05 6.81
N THR A 194 -1.53 -1.53 6.24
CA THR A 194 -0.54 -0.67 5.60
C THR A 194 -0.70 -0.78 4.09
N LEU A 195 -0.70 0.35 3.39
CA LEU A 195 -0.61 0.37 1.93
C LEU A 195 0.83 0.63 1.53
N VAL A 196 1.37 -0.25 0.69
CA VAL A 196 2.72 -0.12 0.15
C VAL A 196 2.68 -0.09 -1.39
N PRO A 197 3.50 0.74 -2.05
CA PRO A 197 3.61 0.76 -3.48
C PRO A 197 4.54 -0.36 -3.96
N GLU A 198 4.05 -1.17 -4.90
CA GLU A 198 4.83 -2.17 -5.64
C GLU A 198 5.12 -1.64 -7.04
N CYS A 199 6.39 -1.60 -7.44
CA CYS A 199 6.82 -1.01 -8.70
C CYS A 199 6.13 -1.68 -9.89
N THR A 200 5.70 -0.85 -10.85
CA THR A 200 5.19 -1.30 -12.14
C THR A 200 5.56 -0.29 -13.22
N GLN A 201 5.26 -0.59 -14.48
CA GLN A 201 5.52 0.33 -15.58
C GLN A 201 4.33 1.29 -15.74
N LEU A 202 4.62 2.58 -15.90
CA LEU A 202 3.59 3.56 -16.25
C LEU A 202 3.08 3.27 -17.67
N ASN A 203 1.77 3.20 -17.83
CA ASN A 203 1.13 2.93 -19.11
C ASN A 203 1.46 4.04 -20.13
N ALA A 204 1.50 3.69 -21.42
CA ALA A 204 1.51 4.69 -22.47
C ALA A 204 0.09 5.27 -22.62
N LEU A 205 0.00 6.59 -22.85
CA LEU A 205 -1.26 7.24 -23.17
C LEU A 205 -1.48 7.24 -24.69
N PRO A 206 -2.67 6.87 -25.19
CA PRO A 206 -3.00 7.00 -26.59
C PRO A 206 -3.13 8.46 -26.99
N ALA A 207 -2.98 8.72 -28.29
CA ALA A 207 -3.15 10.07 -28.83
C ALA A 207 -4.56 10.61 -28.53
N GLY A 208 -4.63 11.83 -28.02
CA GLY A 208 -5.89 12.47 -27.64
C GLY A 208 -6.43 12.08 -26.26
N SER A 209 -5.64 11.38 -25.43
CA SER A 209 -5.95 11.17 -24.01
C SER A 209 -6.15 12.50 -23.28
N PHE A 210 -7.06 12.52 -22.30
CA PHE A 210 -7.24 13.65 -21.39
C PHE A 210 -6.22 13.63 -20.24
N SER A 211 -5.55 12.50 -20.02
CA SER A 211 -4.44 12.36 -19.07
C SER A 211 -3.15 12.97 -19.65
N SER A 212 -2.26 13.36 -18.73
CA SER A 212 -0.86 13.62 -19.02
C SER A 212 0.00 13.02 -17.91
N HIS A 213 1.20 12.58 -18.26
CA HIS A 213 2.21 12.08 -17.34
C HIS A 213 3.37 13.06 -17.13
N ASP A 214 3.23 14.31 -17.56
CA ASP A 214 4.30 15.34 -17.49
C ASP A 214 4.78 15.60 -16.05
N PHE A 215 3.89 15.40 -15.08
CA PHE A 215 4.17 15.57 -13.65
C PHE A 215 4.17 14.24 -12.87
N ALA A 216 4.30 13.11 -13.56
CA ALA A 216 4.48 11.80 -12.93
C ALA A 216 5.88 11.71 -12.30
N LEU A 217 5.91 11.63 -10.98
CA LEU A 217 7.12 11.64 -10.16
C LEU A 217 7.75 10.26 -10.07
N ASP A 218 9.08 10.24 -10.06
CA ASP A 218 9.84 9.05 -9.69
C ASP A 218 9.58 8.73 -8.22
N THR A 219 9.05 7.54 -7.97
CA THR A 219 8.51 7.12 -6.68
C THR A 219 9.25 5.88 -6.19
N GLU A 220 9.75 5.91 -4.96
CA GLU A 220 10.32 4.72 -4.32
C GLU A 220 9.20 3.69 -4.09
N CYS A 221 9.46 2.45 -4.48
CA CYS A 221 8.51 1.35 -4.39
C CYS A 221 9.23 0.03 -4.17
N TYR A 222 8.49 -1.00 -3.79
CA TYR A 222 9.02 -2.35 -3.62
C TYR A 222 9.00 -3.11 -4.95
N LYS A 223 10.04 -3.87 -5.25
CA LYS A 223 10.04 -4.74 -6.45
C LYS A 223 8.98 -5.84 -6.36
N ASN A 224 8.75 -6.36 -5.16
CA ASN A 224 7.73 -7.36 -4.86
C ASN A 224 7.26 -7.19 -3.41
N ALA A 225 6.16 -6.48 -3.22
CA ALA A 225 5.49 -6.28 -1.95
C ALA A 225 4.48 -7.38 -1.65
N ALA A 226 3.83 -7.96 -2.66
CA ALA A 226 2.78 -8.95 -2.48
C ALA A 226 3.29 -10.23 -1.79
N THR A 227 4.56 -10.61 -2.00
CA THR A 227 5.15 -11.81 -1.39
C THR A 227 6.07 -11.53 -0.21
N ALA A 228 6.22 -10.29 0.24
CA ALA A 228 7.08 -9.94 1.35
C ALA A 228 6.42 -10.31 2.69
N GLN A 229 6.89 -11.35 3.37
CA GLN A 229 6.45 -11.76 4.71
C GLN A 229 7.51 -11.43 5.75
#